data_AF-A0A4Q5Z7Z2-F1
#
_entry.id   AF-A0A4Q5Z7Z2-F1
#
_cell.length_a   1.000
_cell.length_b   1.000
_cell.length_c   1.000
_cell.angle_alpha   90.00
_cell.angle_beta   90.00
_cell.angle_gamma   90.00
#
_symmetry.space_group_name_H-M   'P 1'
#
loop_
_entity.id
_entity.type
_entity.pdbx_description
1 polymer ?
#
loop_
_entity_poly.entity_id
_entity_poly.type
_entity_poly.pdbx_seq_one_letter_code
_entity_poly.pdbx_strand_id
1 'polypeptide(L)'
;AVLTMPIIGALAILLNLPGREVVNSYIYGMGIMFLITPTGSIFPALTMVNVSYKAWLKFIMPFVFVLLLLSAVFLLVGIRL
;
A
#
# COMPACT_ATOMS: atom_id res chain seq x y z
N ALA A 1 3.18 8.82 -7.47
CA ALA A 1 2.30 9.71 -6.68
C ALA A 1 1.74 10.87 -7.50
N VAL A 2 2.57 11.62 -8.23
CA VAL A 2 2.18 12.94 -8.80
C VAL A 2 1.00 12.90 -9.78
N LEU A 3 0.85 11.84 -10.59
CA LEU A 3 -0.25 11.76 -11.57
C LEU A 3 -1.50 11.04 -11.06
N THR A 4 -1.34 10.00 -10.24
CA THR A 4 -2.45 9.10 -9.85
C THR A 4 -3.36 9.70 -8.78
N MET A 5 -2.81 10.49 -7.83
CA MET A 5 -3.62 11.14 -6.79
C MET A 5 -4.58 12.20 -7.34
N PRO A 6 -4.17 13.09 -8.27
CA PRO A 6 -5.10 14.04 -8.88
C PRO A 6 -6.28 13.36 -9.59
N ILE A 7 -6.02 12.26 -10.32
CA ILE A 7 -7.07 11.52 -11.04
C ILE A 7 -8.08 10.88 -10.07
N ILE A 8 -7.57 10.18 -9.05
CA ILE A 8 -8.41 9.53 -8.04
C ILE A 8 -9.15 10.58 -7.19
N GLY A 9 -8.51 11.69 -6.88
CA GLY A 9 -9.11 12.82 -6.16
C GLY A 9 -10.26 13.45 -6.93
N ALA A 10 -10.11 13.65 -8.24
CA ALA A 10 -11.19 14.15 -9.09
C ALA A 10 -12.41 13.20 -9.10
N LEU A 11 -12.17 11.88 -9.20
CA LEU A 11 -13.22 10.87 -9.12
C LEU A 11 -13.90 10.82 -7.75
N ALA A 12 -13.14 10.99 -6.66
CA ALA A 12 -13.68 11.02 -5.31
C ALA A 12 -14.65 12.19 -5.08
N ILE A 13 -14.33 13.37 -5.63
CA ILE A 13 -15.20 14.55 -5.56
C ILE A 13 -16.54 14.27 -6.27
N LEU A 14 -16.50 13.59 -7.43
CA LEU A 14 -17.72 13.21 -8.16
C LEU A 14 -18.60 12.22 -7.39
N LEU A 15 -18.00 11.32 -6.62
CA LEU A 15 -18.70 10.33 -5.80
C LEU A 15 -19.04 10.82 -4.38
N ASN A 16 -18.78 12.10 -4.10
CA ASN A 16 -18.98 12.73 -2.78
C ASN A 16 -18.25 11.99 -1.63
N LEU A 17 -17.09 11.39 -1.93
CA LEU A 17 -16.27 10.70 -0.94
C LEU A 17 -15.40 11.69 -0.16
N PRO A 18 -15.10 11.42 1.13
CA PRO A 18 -14.17 12.25 1.90
C PRO A 18 -12.77 12.17 1.28
N GLY A 19 -12.24 13.31 0.83
CA GLY A 19 -10.90 13.37 0.23
C GLY A 19 -9.79 12.86 1.15
N ARG A 20 -9.95 13.01 2.48
CA ARG A 20 -9.03 12.49 3.50
C ARG A 20 -8.88 10.97 3.41
N GLU A 21 -9.99 10.25 3.35
CA GLU A 21 -9.99 8.78 3.33
C GLU A 21 -9.45 8.24 2.01
N VAL A 22 -9.67 8.96 0.92
CA VAL A 22 -9.10 8.65 -0.39
C VAL A 22 -7.58 8.80 -0.37
N VAL A 23 -7.06 9.87 0.21
CA VAL A 23 -5.62 10.07 0.43
C VAL A 23 -5.04 8.97 1.33
N ASN A 24 -5.71 8.65 2.44
CA ASN A 24 -5.28 7.58 3.36
C ASN A 24 -5.21 6.23 2.65
N SER A 25 -6.23 5.88 1.86
CA SER A 25 -6.27 4.61 1.12
C SER A 25 -5.13 4.49 0.11
N TYR A 26 -4.80 5.60 -0.56
CA TYR A 26 -3.67 5.67 -1.47
C TYR A 26 -2.33 5.44 -0.74
N ILE A 27 -2.13 6.12 0.39
CA ILE A 27 -0.88 5.99 1.17
C ILE A 27 -0.73 4.58 1.74
N TYR A 28 -1.80 3.97 2.23
CA TYR A 28 -1.78 2.59 2.73
C TYR A 28 -1.42 1.59 1.62
N GLY A 29 -2.06 1.70 0.45
CA GLY A 29 -1.74 0.85 -0.69
C GLY A 29 -0.29 1.02 -1.16
N MET A 30 0.20 2.27 -1.20
CA MET A 30 1.57 2.56 -1.59
C MET A 30 2.60 1.98 -0.60
N GLY A 31 2.33 2.06 0.71
CA GLY A 31 3.19 1.47 1.75
C GLY A 31 3.28 -0.05 1.65
N ILE A 32 2.17 -0.73 1.40
CA ILE A 32 2.14 -2.19 1.19
C ILE A 32 2.91 -2.56 -0.08
N MET A 33 2.70 -1.81 -1.18
CA MET A 33 3.36 -2.09 -2.45
C MET A 33 4.88 -1.89 -2.39
N PHE A 34 5.37 -1.01 -1.52
CA PHE A 34 6.79 -0.81 -1.27
C PHE A 34 7.48 -2.04 -0.68
N LEU A 35 6.76 -2.90 0.05
CA LEU A 35 7.28 -4.16 0.61
C LEU A 35 7.34 -5.30 -0.41
N ILE A 36 6.45 -5.27 -1.41
CA ILE A 36 6.33 -6.31 -2.43
C ILE A 36 7.27 -6.02 -3.60
N THR A 37 7.33 -4.77 -4.06
CA THR A 37 8.00 -4.44 -5.32
C THR A 37 9.52 -4.43 -5.13
N PRO A 38 10.31 -5.14 -5.97
CA PRO A 38 11.77 -5.24 -5.83
C PRO A 38 12.54 -3.99 -6.29
N THR A 39 11.88 -2.86 -6.57
CA THR A 39 12.48 -1.72 -7.28
C THR A 39 13.21 -0.69 -6.40
N GLY A 40 13.09 -0.76 -5.07
CA GLY A 40 13.68 0.23 -4.15
C GLY A 40 14.87 -0.31 -3.35
N SER A 41 14.61 -0.61 -2.07
CA SER A 41 15.64 -0.92 -1.07
C SER A 41 15.82 -2.42 -0.81
N ILE A 42 14.82 -3.22 -1.20
CA ILE A 42 14.72 -4.64 -0.83
C ILE A 42 15.66 -5.50 -1.66
N PHE A 43 15.86 -5.19 -2.94
CA PHE A 43 16.71 -6.00 -3.81
C PHE A 43 18.20 -5.95 -3.41
N PRO A 44 18.80 -4.77 -3.13
CA PRO A 44 20.16 -4.68 -2.59
C PRO A 44 20.31 -5.34 -1.20
N ALA A 45 19.28 -5.22 -0.35
CA ALA A 45 19.30 -5.86 0.97
C ALA A 45 19.24 -7.39 0.86
N LEU A 46 18.45 -7.93 -0.06
CA LEU A 46 18.36 -9.38 -0.31
C LEU A 46 19.63 -9.96 -0.93
N THR A 47 20.29 -9.22 -1.83
CA THR A 47 21.56 -9.65 -2.41
C THR A 47 22.72 -9.63 -1.40
N MET A 48 22.74 -8.68 -0.45
CA MET A 48 23.72 -8.72 0.65
C MET A 48 23.57 -9.94 1.56
N VAL A 49 22.36 -10.46 1.72
CA VAL A 49 22.05 -11.62 2.60
C VAL A 49 21.98 -12.94 1.81
N ASN A 50 22.27 -12.94 0.50
CA ASN A 50 22.16 -14.12 -0.40
C ASN A 50 20.76 -14.79 -0.38
N VAL A 51 19.69 -14.02 -0.19
CA VAL A 51 18.31 -14.54 -0.16
C VAL A 51 17.64 -14.31 -1.51
N SER A 52 17.02 -15.36 -2.08
CA SER A 52 16.25 -15.23 -3.31
C SER A 52 14.97 -14.39 -3.09
N TYR A 53 14.57 -13.60 -4.10
CA TYR A 53 13.32 -12.83 -4.06
C TYR A 53 12.07 -13.71 -3.82
N LYS A 54 12.09 -14.96 -4.29
CA LYS A 54 11.03 -15.94 -4.05
C LYS A 54 10.90 -16.30 -2.56
N ALA A 55 12.02 -16.43 -1.85
CA ALA A 55 12.03 -16.67 -0.41
C ALA A 55 11.55 -15.44 0.37
N TRP A 56 11.96 -14.24 -0.06
CA TRP A 56 11.46 -12.98 0.50
C TRP A 56 9.95 -12.83 0.35
N LEU A 57 9.42 -13.07 -0.85
CA LEU A 57 7.97 -12.99 -1.09
C LEU A 57 7.21 -13.95 -0.18
N LYS A 58 7.68 -15.18 -0.02
CA LYS A 58 7.03 -16.16 0.89
C LYS A 58 7.06 -15.71 2.35
N PHE A 59 8.12 -15.00 2.76
CA PHE A 59 8.26 -14.46 4.11
C PHE A 59 7.38 -13.24 4.36
N ILE A 60 7.32 -12.30 3.41
CA ILE A 60 6.60 -11.04 3.57
C ILE A 60 5.09 -11.17 3.30
N MET A 61 4.67 -12.15 2.50
CA MET A 61 3.25 -12.40 2.17
C MET A 61 2.31 -12.49 3.39
N PRO A 62 2.59 -13.26 4.46
CA PRO A 62 1.73 -13.27 5.63
C PRO A 62 1.63 -11.90 6.30
N PHE A 63 2.73 -11.14 6.34
CA PHE A 63 2.76 -9.79 6.93
C PHE A 63 1.96 -8.78 6.08
N VAL A 64 2.11 -8.84 4.76
CA VAL A 64 1.34 -8.05 3.79
C VAL A 64 -0.17 -8.29 3.97
N PHE A 65 -0.57 -9.55 4.14
CA PHE A 65 -1.97 -9.89 4.33
C PHE A 65 -2.57 -9.26 5.59
N VAL A 66 -1.82 -9.30 6.71
CA VAL A 66 -2.24 -8.65 7.96
C VAL A 66 -2.32 -7.13 7.81
N LEU A 67 -1.35 -6.49 7.15
CA LEU A 67 -1.38 -5.05 6.89
C LEU A 67 -2.53 -4.64 5.98
N LEU A 68 -2.84 -5.46 4.97
CA LEU A 68 -3.95 -5.21 4.07
C LEU A 68 -5.29 -5.29 4.83
N LEU A 69 -5.44 -6.28 5.70
CA LEU A 69 -6.64 -6.43 6.51
C LEU A 69 -6.79 -5.30 7.52
N LEU A 70 -5.69 -4.89 8.17
CA LEU A 70 -5.67 -3.77 9.12
C LEU A 70 -6.02 -2.44 8.43
N SER A 71 -5.39 -2.14 7.29
CA SER A 71 -5.66 -0.91 6.53
C SER A 71 -7.11 -0.86 6.00
N ALA A 72 -7.67 -1.99 5.58
CA ALA A 72 -9.08 -2.10 5.21
C ALA A 72 -10.01 -1.79 6.40
N VAL A 73 -9.73 -2.32 7.60
CA VAL A 73 -10.52 -2.03 8.80
C VAL A 73 -10.44 -0.55 9.17
N PHE A 74 -9.24 0.05 9.15
CA PHE A 74 -9.05 1.47 9.45
C PHE A 74 -9.81 2.38 8.47
N LEU A 75 -9.80 2.07 7.17
CA LEU A 75 -10.58 2.82 6.18
C LEU A 75 -12.08 2.68 6.40
N LEU A 76 -12.57 1.48 6.71
CA LEU A 76 -13.99 1.25 6.98
C LEU A 76 -14.48 2.00 8.24
N VAL A 77 -13.62 2.14 9.24
CA VAL A 77 -13.91 2.94 10.43
C VAL A 77 -13.84 4.43 10.09
N GLY A 78 -12.80 4.86 9.36
CA GLY A 78 -12.58 6.27 8.99
C GLY A 78 -13.65 6.86 8.06
N ILE A 79 -14.33 6.03 7.25
CA ILE A 79 -15.47 6.47 6.42
C ILE A 79 -16.75 6.65 7.27
N ARG A 80 -16.88 5.92 8.38
CA ARG A 80 -18.08 5.92 9.23
C ARG A 80 -18.05 6.96 10.36
N LEU A 81 -16.87 7.46 10.72
CA LEU A 81 -16.61 8.47 11.74
C LEU A 81 -16.53 9.87 11.11
#